data_AF-A0A524F2B1-F1
#
_entry.id   AF-A0A524F2B1-F1
#
_cell.length_a   1.000
_cell.length_b   1.000
_cell.length_c   1.000
_cell.angle_alpha   90.00
_cell.angle_beta   90.00
_cell.angle_gamma   90.00
#
_symmetry.space_group_name_H-M   'P 1'
#
loop_
_entity.id
_entity.type
_entity.pdbx_description
1 polymer ?
#
loop_
_entity_poly.entity_id
_entity_poly.type
_entity_poly.pdbx_seq_one_letter_code
_entity_poly.pdbx_strand_id
1 'polypeptide(L)'
;MSIVKTTKKSELEELVAKLTLRLGKKPAQQEVLDLCVILGSENFEEIAQRLSPTPILDDSKYQRILEMMEEMKKGEWTPVEEIEWGNEVDRLAYGED
;
A
#
# COMPACT_ATOMS: atom_id res chain seq x y z
N MET A 1 20.04 -23.80 15.21
CA MET A 1 19.20 -23.34 14.08
C MET A 1 17.93 -22.74 14.65
N SER A 2 17.70 -21.45 14.40
CA SER A 2 16.42 -20.81 14.70
C SER A 2 15.39 -21.29 13.67
N ILE A 3 14.22 -21.75 14.11
CA ILE A 3 13.13 -22.14 13.22
C ILE A 3 12.31 -20.89 12.92
N VAL A 4 12.55 -20.30 11.75
CA VAL A 4 11.71 -19.20 11.25
C VAL A 4 10.41 -19.80 10.70
N LYS A 5 9.31 -19.56 11.41
CA LYS A 5 7.96 -19.97 10.96
C LYS A 5 7.45 -18.96 9.93
N THR A 6 7.50 -19.31 8.66
CA THR A 6 6.88 -18.53 7.59
C THR A 6 5.48 -19.02 7.30
N THR A 7 4.52 -18.10 7.19
CA THR A 7 3.16 -18.38 6.70
C THR A 7 3.13 -18.56 5.17
N LYS A 8 4.23 -18.23 4.49
CA LYS A 8 4.39 -18.18 3.03
C LYS A 8 5.20 -19.36 2.50
N LYS A 9 4.88 -20.56 3.00
CA LYS A 9 5.62 -21.79 2.69
C LYS A 9 5.51 -22.17 1.20
N SER A 10 4.32 -22.01 0.61
CA SER A 10 4.09 -22.34 -0.80
C SER A 10 4.92 -21.45 -1.72
N GLU A 11 4.99 -20.15 -1.42
CA GLU A 11 5.78 -19.19 -2.19
C GLU A 11 7.29 -19.47 -2.09
N LEU A 12 7.76 -19.89 -0.92
CA LEU A 12 9.16 -20.31 -0.74
C LEU A 12 9.49 -21.59 -1.53
N GLU A 13 8.57 -22.56 -1.56
CA GLU A 13 8.74 -23.78 -2.34
C GLU A 13 8.79 -23.49 -3.85
N GLU A 14 7.94 -22.58 -4.34
CA GLU A 14 7.96 -22.13 -5.72
C GLU A 14 9.28 -21.42 -6.08
N LEU A 15 9.77 -20.54 -5.19
CA LEU A 15 11.05 -19.86 -5.38
C LEU A 15 12.20 -20.87 -5.48
N VAL A 16 12.23 -21.86 -4.58
CA VAL A 16 13.24 -22.94 -4.61
C VAL A 16 13.13 -23.76 -5.90
N ALA A 17 11.92 -24.04 -6.40
CA ALA A 17 11.73 -24.74 -7.67
C ALA A 17 12.29 -23.95 -8.86
N LYS A 18 12.02 -22.64 -8.93
CA LYS A 18 12.59 -21.75 -9.97
C LYS A 18 14.12 -21.72 -9.91
N LEU A 19 14.69 -21.61 -8.71
CA LEU A 19 16.14 -21.66 -8.51
C LEU A 19 16.72 -23.02 -8.90
N THR A 20 16.02 -24.12 -8.60
CA THR A 20 16.44 -25.47 -8.99
C THR A 20 16.51 -25.62 -10.51
N LEU A 21 15.50 -25.12 -11.22
CA LEU A 21 15.49 -25.13 -12.69
C LEU A 21 16.64 -24.33 -13.28
N ARG A 22 17.01 -23.21 -12.65
CA ARG A 22 18.08 -22.34 -13.12
C ARG A 22 19.48 -22.88 -12.81
N LEU A 23 19.67 -23.43 -11.62
CA LEU A 23 20.97 -23.87 -11.10
C LEU A 23 21.28 -25.34 -11.41
N GLY A 24 20.28 -26.13 -11.81
CA GLY A 24 20.42 -27.58 -12.03
C GLY A 24 20.60 -28.39 -10.73
N LYS A 25 20.55 -27.73 -9.57
CA LYS A 25 20.62 -28.35 -8.23
C LYS A 25 19.63 -27.69 -7.29
N LYS A 26 19.07 -28.46 -6.36
CA LYS A 26 18.13 -27.95 -5.37
C LYS A 26 18.89 -27.27 -4.22
N PRO A 27 18.82 -25.93 -4.06
CA PRO A 27 19.43 -25.26 -2.91
C PRO A 27 18.68 -25.61 -1.63
N ALA A 28 19.37 -25.52 -0.48
CA ALA A 28 18.69 -25.70 0.80
C ALA A 28 17.76 -24.51 1.06
N GLN A 29 16.59 -24.76 1.65
CA GLN A 29 15.63 -23.67 1.96
C GLN A 29 16.25 -22.60 2.85
N GLN A 30 17.11 -22.97 3.79
CA GLN A 30 17.81 -22.01 4.67
C GLN A 30 18.79 -21.14 3.88
N GLU A 31 19.55 -21.70 2.94
CA GLU A 31 20.46 -20.90 2.10
C GLU A 31 19.69 -19.86 1.28
N VAL A 32 18.50 -20.22 0.78
CA VAL A 32 17.63 -19.28 0.05
C VAL A 32 17.13 -18.17 0.98
N LEU A 33 16.71 -18.51 2.19
CA LEU A 33 16.25 -17.52 3.18
C LEU A 33 17.38 -16.57 3.60
N ASP A 34 18.58 -17.09 3.85
CA ASP A 34 19.75 -16.28 4.20
C ASP A 34 20.07 -15.27 3.09
N LEU A 35 20.04 -15.71 1.83
CA LEU A 35 20.22 -14.82 0.67
C LEU A 35 19.09 -13.80 0.55
N CYS A 36 17.84 -14.17 0.83
CA CYS A 36 16.72 -13.22 0.84
C CYS A 36 16.89 -12.16 1.93
N VAL A 37 17.46 -12.50 3.09
CA VAL A 37 17.76 -11.51 4.15
C VAL A 37 18.86 -10.55 3.68
N ILE A 38 19.91 -11.05 3.03
CA ILE A 38 20.99 -10.22 2.47
C ILE A 38 20.43 -9.27 1.40
N LEU A 39 19.71 -9.80 0.41
CA LEU A 39 19.08 -9.01 -0.65
C LEU A 39 18.05 -8.02 -0.10
N GLY A 40 17.32 -8.43 0.93
CA GLY A 40 16.35 -7.56 1.61
C GLY A 40 17.03 -6.40 2.35
N SER A 41 18.22 -6.63 2.91
CA SER A 41 19.00 -5.56 3.53
C SER A 41 19.45 -4.51 2.51
N GLU A 42 19.79 -4.91 1.29
CA GLU A 42 20.15 -4.00 0.21
C GLU A 42 18.93 -3.20 -0.31
N ASN A 43 17.73 -3.78 -0.22
CA ASN A 43 16.47 -3.18 -0.66
C ASN A 43 15.57 -2.76 0.52
N PHE A 44 16.19 -2.34 1.63
CA PHE A 44 15.49 -2.04 2.87
C PHE A 44 14.36 -1.02 2.70
N GLU A 45 14.55 0.04 1.90
CA GLU A 45 13.53 1.07 1.70
C GLU A 45 12.26 0.51 1.05
N GLU A 46 12.38 -0.40 0.09
CA GLU A 46 11.23 -1.03 -0.54
C GLU A 46 10.49 -1.93 0.46
N ILE A 47 11.23 -2.67 1.30
CA ILE A 47 10.64 -3.47 2.37
C ILE A 47 9.91 -2.58 3.39
N ALA A 48 10.51 -1.45 3.76
CA ALA A 48 9.93 -0.48 4.68
C ALA A 48 8.62 0.10 4.12
N GLN A 49 8.59 0.49 2.83
CA GLN A 49 7.38 0.96 2.16
C GLN A 49 6.27 -0.10 2.10
N ARG A 50 6.62 -1.38 1.90
CA ARG A 50 5.64 -2.47 1.86
C ARG A 50 5.11 -2.82 3.25
N LEU A 51 5.93 -2.72 4.29
CA LEU A 51 5.53 -2.97 5.69
C LEU A 51 4.68 -1.84 6.25
N SER A 52 5.04 -0.61 5.91
CA SER A 52 4.31 0.59 6.27
C SER A 52 4.24 1.47 5.03
N PRO A 53 3.07 1.60 4.37
CA PRO A 53 2.89 2.48 3.21
C PRO A 53 2.89 3.95 3.66
N THR A 54 3.90 4.35 4.44
CA THR A 54 4.12 5.75 4.78
C THR A 54 4.57 6.41 3.49
N PRO A 55 3.84 7.41 2.98
CA PRO A 55 4.22 8.06 1.74
C PRO A 55 5.61 8.68 1.92
N ILE A 56 6.57 8.23 1.13
CA ILE A 56 7.83 8.95 1.01
C ILE A 56 7.49 10.28 0.35
N LEU A 57 7.58 11.34 1.15
CA LEU A 57 7.58 12.73 0.69
C LEU A 57 8.90 12.95 -0.03
N ASP A 58 8.89 12.83 -1.36
CA ASP A 58 9.95 13.42 -2.17
C ASP A 58 9.65 14.90 -2.43
N ASP A 59 10.68 15.68 -2.75
CA ASP A 59 10.59 17.13 -2.96
C ASP A 59 9.48 17.52 -3.96
N SER A 60 9.25 16.74 -5.00
CA SER A 60 8.18 16.98 -5.98
C SER A 60 6.79 16.81 -5.39
N LYS A 61 6.57 15.81 -4.53
CA LYS A 61 5.31 15.60 -3.81
C LYS A 61 5.08 16.71 -2.79
N TYR A 62 6.16 17.16 -2.15
CA TYR A 62 6.11 18.28 -1.22
C TYR A 62 5.72 19.59 -1.91
N GLN A 63 6.32 19.91 -3.06
CA GLN A 63 5.95 21.07 -3.86
C GLN A 63 4.48 21.00 -4.34
N ARG A 64 4.02 19.83 -4.77
CA ARG A 64 2.62 19.63 -5.16
C ARG A 64 1.64 19.88 -4.02
N ILE A 65 1.99 19.49 -2.79
CA ILE A 65 1.17 19.76 -1.60
C ILE A 65 1.14 21.27 -1.31
N LEU A 66 2.26 21.97 -1.44
CA LEU A 66 2.32 23.43 -1.28
C LEU A 66 1.44 24.16 -2.30
N GLU A 67 1.52 23.77 -3.59
CA GLU A 67 0.68 24.33 -4.65
C GLU A 67 -0.81 24.11 -4.38
N MET A 68 -1.21 22.89 -3.99
CA MET A 68 -2.59 22.59 -3.63
C MET A 68 -3.09 23.43 -2.44
N MET A 69 -2.25 23.65 -1.43
CA MET A 69 -2.61 24.50 -0.29
C MET A 69 -2.78 25.97 -0.70
N GLU A 70 -1.96 26.48 -1.62
CA GLU A 70 -2.13 27.83 -2.16
C GLU A 70 -3.41 27.97 -2.99
N GLU A 71 -3.75 26.97 -3.80
CA GLU A 71 -4.99 26.94 -4.57
C GLU A 71 -6.21 26.91 -3.66
N MET A 72 -6.21 26.05 -2.63
CA MET A 72 -7.30 25.99 -1.66
C MET A 72 -7.46 27.29 -0.87
N LYS A 73 -6.35 27.98 -0.56
CA LYS A 73 -6.39 29.29 0.11
C LYS A 73 -6.97 30.39 -0.78
N LYS A 74 -6.85 30.26 -2.10
CA LYS A 74 -7.42 31.20 -3.09
C LYS A 74 -8.90 30.92 -3.38
N GLY A 75 -9.38 29.71 -3.15
CA GLY A 75 -10.79 29.38 -3.27
C GLY A 75 -11.61 30.12 -2.22
N GLU A 76 -12.58 30.93 -2.64
CA GLU A 76 -13.58 31.45 -1.73
C GLU A 76 -14.41 30.29 -1.20
N TRP A 77 -14.54 30.17 0.12
CA TRP A 77 -15.44 29.21 0.73
C TRP A 77 -16.87 29.60 0.35
N THR A 78 -17.47 28.84 -0.55
CA THR A 78 -18.91 28.91 -0.79
C THR A 78 -19.59 28.02 0.24
N PRO A 79 -20.46 28.55 1.11
CA PRO A 79 -21.33 27.70 1.89
C PRO A 79 -22.08 26.81 0.91
N VAL A 80 -22.03 25.50 1.15
CA VAL A 80 -22.96 24.58 0.51
C VAL A 80 -24.32 25.06 0.97
N GLU A 81 -25.13 25.63 0.06
CA GLU A 81 -26.55 25.86 0.34
C GLU A 81 -27.08 24.54 0.89
N GLU A 82 -27.75 24.57 2.04
CA GLU A 82 -28.41 23.39 2.60
C GLU A 82 -29.25 22.79 1.49
N ILE A 83 -28.71 21.75 0.85
CA ILE A 83 -29.49 20.94 -0.06
C ILE A 83 -30.53 20.35 0.89
N GLU A 84 -31.79 20.70 0.68
CA GLU A 84 -32.94 20.14 1.39
C GLU A 84 -33.07 18.64 1.06
N TRP A 85 -32.06 17.83 1.41
CA TRP A 85 -32.05 16.37 1.27
C TRP A 85 -33.18 15.73 2.09
N GLY A 86 -33.77 16.47 3.04
CA GLY A 86 -34.92 16.02 3.82
C GLY A 86 -36.25 16.08 3.06
N ASN A 87 -36.48 17.08 2.20
CA ASN A 87 -37.84 17.36 1.73
C ASN A 87 -38.30 16.55 0.51
N GLU A 88 -37.40 15.91 -0.23
CA GLU A 88 -37.74 15.11 -1.41
C GLU A 88 -37.85 13.61 -1.07
N VAL A 89 -37.00 13.13 -0.15
CA VAL A 89 -37.08 11.74 0.35
C VAL A 89 -38.26 11.58 1.31
N ASP A 90 -38.54 12.56 2.18
CA ASP A 90 -39.70 12.50 3.08
C ASP A 90 -41.04 12.65 2.33
N ARG A 91 -41.09 13.44 1.24
CA ARG A 91 -42.30 13.54 0.38
C ARG A 91 -42.64 12.23 -0.33
N LEU A 92 -41.62 11.47 -0.74
CA LEU A 92 -41.78 10.17 -1.40
C LEU A 92 -42.05 9.04 -0.39
N ALA A 93 -41.56 9.15 0.83
CA ALA A 93 -41.75 8.16 1.89
C ALA A 93 -43.06 8.32 2.67
N TYR A 94 -43.57 9.55 2.82
CA TYR A 94 -44.74 9.90 3.63
C TYR A 94 -45.81 10.67 2.86
N GLY A 95 -45.96 10.43 1.55
CA GLY A 95 -47.11 10.94 0.80
C GLY A 95 -48.42 10.52 1.47
N GLU A 96 -49.04 11.44 2.20
CA GLU A 96 -50.45 11.37 2.57
C GLU A 96 -51.30 11.51 1.31
N ASP A 97 -52.38 10.72 1.26
CA ASP A 97 -53.38 10.61 0.18
C ASP A 97 -53.95 11.97 -0.30
#